data_AF-A0A370DSE2-F1
#
_entry.id   AF-A0A370DSE2-F1
#
_cell.length_a   1.000
_cell.length_b   1.000
_cell.length_c   1.000
_cell.angle_alpha   90.00
_cell.angle_beta   90.00
_cell.angle_gamma   90.00
#
_symmetry.space_group_name_H-M   'P 1'
#
loop_
_entity.id
_entity.type
_entity.pdbx_description
1 polymer ?
#
loop_
_entity_poly.entity_id
_entity_poly.type
_entity_poly.pdbx_seq_one_letter_code
_entity_poly.pdbx_strand_id
1 'polypeptide(L)'
;MVPIPVRRALRKLGQDIRDARLRRRIPTAVMAERASISRTTLNKIEKGDPGVSLGNYANVLFVLGMAERLGDLADVRTDVVGLELEDERLPQRIRKPRRSGQKSKT
;
A
#
# COMPACT_ATOMS: atom_id res chain seq x y z
N MET A 1 19.54 -8.52 -7.54
CA MET A 1 19.73 -7.18 -8.12
C MET A 1 18.37 -6.48 -8.19
N VAL A 2 18.21 -5.28 -7.62
CA VAL A 2 16.92 -4.57 -7.62
C VAL A 2 16.79 -3.72 -8.90
N PRO A 3 15.69 -3.83 -9.67
CA PRO A 3 15.47 -3.05 -10.90
C PRO A 3 15.52 -1.53 -10.67
N ILE A 4 15.95 -0.77 -11.69
CA ILE A 4 16.05 0.70 -11.62
C ILE A 4 14.70 1.36 -11.25
N PRO A 5 13.54 0.98 -11.84
CA PRO A 5 12.27 1.59 -11.47
C PRO A 5 11.93 1.37 -9.98
N VAL A 6 12.19 0.17 -9.47
CA VAL A 6 11.97 -0.18 -8.05
C VAL A 6 12.87 0.66 -7.14
N ARG A 7 14.16 0.82 -7.48
CA ARG A 7 15.06 1.70 -6.72
C ARG A 7 14.60 3.15 -6.71
N ARG A 8 14.07 3.64 -7.82
CA ARG A 8 13.53 5.01 -7.91
C ARG A 8 12.31 5.18 -7.02
N ALA A 9 11.38 4.22 -7.05
CA ALA A 9 10.19 4.20 -6.19
C ALA A 9 10.56 4.18 -4.70
N LEU A 10 11.51 3.33 -4.30
CA LEU A 10 12.00 3.27 -2.92
C LEU A 10 12.69 4.56 -2.48
N ARG A 11 13.50 5.17 -3.35
CA ARG A 11 14.13 6.47 -3.05
C ARG A 11 13.10 7.57 -2.83
N LYS A 12 12.06 7.62 -3.68
CA LYS A 12 10.94 8.54 -3.51
C LYS A 12 10.24 8.31 -2.17
N LEU A 13 9.90 7.06 -1.84
CA LEU A 13 9.28 6.71 -0.56
C LEU A 13 10.15 7.17 0.63
N GLY A 14 11.46 6.91 0.59
CA GLY A 14 12.39 7.36 1.62
C GLY A 14 12.44 8.88 1.79
N GLN A 15 12.43 9.61 0.67
CA GLN A 15 12.35 11.08 0.68
C GLN A 15 11.03 11.58 1.26
N ASP A 16 9.90 11.01 0.84
CA ASP A 16 8.56 11.36 1.34
C ASP A 16 8.46 11.13 2.87
N ILE A 17 9.05 10.04 3.37
CA ILE A 17 9.17 9.73 4.81
C ILE A 17 10.00 10.79 5.54
N ARG A 18 11.17 11.14 4.99
CA ARG A 18 12.05 12.16 5.56
C ARG A 18 11.34 13.51 5.64
N ASP A 19 10.65 13.90 4.58
CA ASP A 19 9.92 15.16 4.52
C ASP A 19 8.74 15.19 5.47
N ALA A 20 8.02 14.06 5.63
CA ALA A 20 6.98 13.92 6.65
C ALA A 20 7.56 14.08 8.07
N ARG A 21 8.71 13.48 8.35
CA ARG A 21 9.41 13.63 9.64
C ARG A 21 9.80 15.09 9.91
N LEU A 22 10.41 15.75 8.91
CA LEU A 22 10.87 17.14 9.04
C LEU A 22 9.71 18.13 9.19
N ARG A 23 8.63 17.99 8.41
CA ARG A 23 7.42 18.82 8.54
C ARG A 23 6.78 18.73 9.93
N ARG A 24 6.91 17.59 10.59
CA ARG A 24 6.42 17.34 11.95
C ARG A 24 7.44 17.63 13.05
N ARG A 25 8.61 18.16 12.68
CA ARG A 25 9.70 18.53 13.60
C ARG A 25 10.14 17.37 14.50
N ILE A 26 10.09 16.13 14.01
CA ILE A 26 10.50 14.96 14.79
C ILE A 26 12.02 14.75 14.61
N PRO A 27 12.83 14.83 15.69
CA PRO A 27 14.25 14.55 15.60
C PRO A 27 14.53 13.11 15.18
N THR A 28 15.61 12.89 14.43
CA THR A 28 16.01 11.54 13.96
C THR A 28 16.15 10.54 15.10
N ALA A 29 16.72 10.94 16.25
CA ALA A 29 16.89 10.06 17.40
C ALA A 29 15.52 9.62 17.98
N VAL A 30 14.63 10.58 18.20
CA VAL A 30 13.27 10.34 18.72
C VAL A 30 12.47 9.45 17.77
N MET A 31 12.57 9.68 16.46
CA MET A 31 11.84 8.85 15.49
C MET A 31 12.38 7.42 15.43
N ALA A 32 13.70 7.25 15.48
CA ALA A 32 14.34 5.93 15.49
C ALA A 32 13.94 5.14 16.74
N GLU A 33 13.95 5.80 17.91
CA GLU A 33 13.50 5.24 19.18
C GLU A 33 12.03 4.80 19.12
N ARG A 34 11.11 5.68 18.68
CA ARG A 34 9.68 5.35 18.56
C ARG A 34 9.38 4.23 17.57
N ALA A 35 10.22 4.07 16.55
CA ALA A 35 10.10 2.99 15.57
C ALA A 35 10.87 1.72 15.98
N SER A 36 11.49 1.71 17.16
CA SER A 36 12.29 0.60 17.70
C SER A 36 13.44 0.18 16.77
N ILE A 37 14.12 1.14 16.15
CA ILE A 37 15.24 0.91 15.21
C ILE A 37 16.45 1.80 15.51
N SER A 38 17.61 1.43 14.95
CA SER A 38 18.80 2.28 15.03
C SER A 38 18.67 3.55 14.17
N ARG A 39 19.40 4.62 14.54
CA ARG A 39 19.53 5.84 13.71
C ARG A 39 20.08 5.52 12.31
N THR A 40 20.97 4.53 12.22
CA THR A 40 21.53 4.06 10.94
C THR A 40 20.46 3.42 10.06
N THR A 41 19.58 2.59 10.65
CA THR A 41 18.45 1.99 9.94
C THR A 41 17.49 3.07 9.43
N LEU A 42 17.14 4.06 10.27
CA LEU A 42 16.31 5.18 9.85
C LEU A 42 16.95 5.97 8.68
N ASN A 43 18.27 6.20 8.72
CA ASN A 43 18.98 6.86 7.63
C ASN A 43 18.90 6.07 6.31
N LYS A 44 19.03 4.74 6.39
CA LYS A 44 18.88 3.84 5.22
C LYS A 44 17.44 3.89 4.66
N ILE A 45 16.44 3.90 5.53
CA ILE A 45 15.02 4.05 5.16
C ILE A 45 14.81 5.36 4.40
N GLU A 46 15.30 6.48 4.93
CA GLU A 46 15.16 7.80 4.28
C GLU A 46 15.90 7.89 2.94
N LYS A 47 16.88 7.01 2.69
CA LYS A 47 17.57 6.89 1.41
C LYS A 47 16.89 5.92 0.43
N GLY A 48 15.87 5.19 0.88
CA GLY A 48 15.19 4.16 0.10
C GLY A 48 16.02 2.90 -0.10
N ASP A 49 16.78 2.49 0.91
CA ASP A 49 17.60 1.27 0.85
C ASP A 49 16.70 0.02 0.76
N PRO A 50 16.78 -0.78 -0.33
CA PRO A 50 16.00 -2.01 -0.48
C PRO A 50 16.42 -3.13 0.48
N GLY A 51 17.57 -3.04 1.13
CA GLY A 51 18.05 -4.04 2.08
C GLY A 51 17.43 -3.92 3.47
N VAL A 52 16.66 -2.87 3.74
CA VAL A 52 15.92 -2.71 4.99
C VAL A 52 14.59 -3.46 4.90
N SER A 53 14.26 -4.23 5.93
CA SER A 53 13.01 -5.00 5.97
C SER A 53 11.78 -4.10 5.85
N LEU A 54 10.74 -4.58 5.15
CA LEU A 54 9.46 -3.87 5.02
C LEU A 54 8.83 -3.56 6.39
N GLY A 55 8.99 -4.44 7.38
CA GLY A 55 8.53 -4.20 8.76
C GLY A 55 9.14 -2.93 9.39
N ASN A 56 10.41 -2.62 9.10
CA ASN A 56 11.01 -1.38 9.60
C ASN A 56 10.44 -0.13 8.90
N TYR A 57 10.15 -0.22 7.60
CA TYR A 57 9.41 0.84 6.90
C TYR A 57 8.01 1.02 7.49
N ALA A 58 7.32 -0.08 7.79
CA ALA A 58 6.00 -0.06 8.40
C ALA A 58 6.00 0.59 9.80
N ASN A 59 6.97 0.27 10.65
CA ASN A 59 7.12 0.90 11.97
C ASN A 59 7.35 2.41 11.85
N VAL A 60 8.17 2.84 10.90
CA VAL A 60 8.39 4.26 10.60
C VAL A 60 7.09 4.95 10.15
N LEU A 61 6.32 4.32 9.27
CA LEU A 61 5.02 4.83 8.84
C LEU A 61 4.00 4.85 9.98
N PHE A 62 4.02 3.87 10.87
CA PHE A 62 3.19 3.83 12.08
C PHE A 62 3.49 5.02 13.01
N VAL A 63 4.76 5.32 13.28
CA VAL A 63 5.16 6.52 14.06
C VAL A 63 4.70 7.82 13.39
N LEU A 64 4.59 7.81 12.06
CA LEU A 64 4.05 8.91 11.26
C LEU A 64 2.51 8.92 11.17
N GLY A 65 1.80 7.98 11.79
CA GLY A 65 0.34 7.87 11.66
C GLY A 65 -0.12 7.59 10.23
N MET A 66 0.68 6.84 9.46
CA MET A 66 0.45 6.51 8.06
C MET A 66 0.44 4.99 7.81
N ALA A 67 0.32 4.17 8.86
CA ALA A 67 0.36 2.71 8.74
C ALA A 67 -0.73 2.16 7.82
N GLU A 68 -1.95 2.71 7.88
CA GLU A 68 -3.09 2.28 7.06
C GLU A 68 -2.79 2.32 5.55
N ARG A 69 -1.91 3.23 5.10
CA ARG A 69 -1.53 3.34 3.68
C ARG A 69 -0.86 2.08 3.13
N LEU A 70 -0.34 1.20 3.99
CA LEU A 70 0.20 -0.08 3.56
C LEU A 70 -0.90 -1.02 3.05
N GLY A 71 -2.10 -0.96 3.63
CA GLY A 71 -3.26 -1.71 3.16
C GLY A 71 -3.73 -1.25 1.79
N ASP A 72 -3.54 0.05 1.49
CA ASP A 72 -3.98 0.65 0.22
C ASP A 72 -3.04 0.32 -0.97
N LEU A 73 -1.82 -0.17 -0.74
CA LEU A 73 -0.80 -0.33 -1.80
C LEU A 73 -1.21 -1.29 -2.93
N ALA A 74 -2.06 -2.27 -2.63
CA ALA A 74 -2.57 -3.26 -3.57
C ALA A 74 -4.10 -3.41 -3.43
N ASP A 75 -4.78 -2.34 -3.04
CA ASP A 75 -6.24 -2.32 -2.92
C ASP A 75 -6.87 -2.46 -4.31
N VAL A 76 -7.83 -3.39 -4.43
CA VAL A 76 -8.56 -3.70 -5.67
C VAL A 76 -9.18 -2.46 -6.31
N ARG A 77 -9.64 -1.49 -5.49
CA ARG A 77 -10.23 -0.24 -5.97
C ARG A 77 -9.25 0.63 -6.77
N THR A 78 -7.95 0.35 -6.63
CA THR A 78 -6.86 1.07 -7.29
C THR A 78 -6.04 0.18 -8.24
N ASP A 79 -6.34 -1.12 -8.31
CA ASP A 79 -5.72 -2.06 -9.25
C ASP A 79 -6.42 -2.01 -10.61
N VAL A 80 -6.01 -1.04 -11.45
CA VAL A 80 -6.59 -0.84 -12.78
C VAL A 80 -6.51 -2.10 -13.64
N VAL A 81 -5.40 -2.84 -13.57
CA VAL A 81 -5.23 -4.07 -14.37
C VAL A 81 -6.19 -5.16 -13.87
N GLY A 82 -6.34 -5.29 -12.56
CA GLY A 82 -7.33 -6.18 -11.96
C GLY A 82 -8.76 -5.87 -12.44
N LEU A 83 -9.13 -4.59 -12.45
CA LEU A 83 -10.44 -4.12 -12.91
C LEU A 83 -10.66 -4.40 -14.41
N GLU A 84 -9.66 -4.15 -15.25
CA GLU A 84 -9.73 -4.45 -16.70
C GLU A 84 -9.94 -5.94 -16.97
N LEU A 85 -9.25 -6.81 -16.22
CA LEU A 85 -9.44 -8.26 -16.32
C LEU A 85 -10.83 -8.73 -15.84
N GLU A 86 -11.45 -8.02 -14.89
CA GLU A 86 -12.83 -8.27 -14.47
C GLU A 86 -13.83 -7.82 -15.54
N ASP A 87 -13.58 -6.67 -16.18
CA ASP A 87 -14.40 -6.16 -17.28
C ASP A 87 -14.42 -7.11 -18.48
N GLU A 88 -13.27 -7.71 -18.82
CA GLU A 88 -13.18 -8.75 -19.86
C GLU A 88 -14.02 -10.00 -19.54
N ARG A 89 -14.27 -10.26 -18.25
CA ARG A 89 -15.03 -11.42 -17.76
C ARG A 89 -16.53 -11.13 -17.59
N LEU A 90 -17.00 -9.92 -17.94
CA LEU A 90 -18.41 -9.57 -17.80
C LEU A 90 -19.30 -10.52 -18.63
N PRO A 91 -20.37 -11.07 -18.04
CA PRO A 91 -21.31 -11.89 -18.78
C PRO A 91 -21.99 -11.06 -19.86
N GLN A 92 -21.82 -11.43 -21.13
CA GLN A 92 -22.43 -10.72 -22.27
C GLN A 92 -23.97 -10.66 -22.21
N ARG A 93 -24.60 -11.53 -21.39
CA ARG A 93 -26.05 -11.52 -21.18
C ARG A 93 -26.41 -12.09 -19.82
N ILE A 94 -27.15 -11.31 -19.02
CA ILE A 94 -27.77 -11.77 -17.77
C ILE A 94 -29.19 -12.27 -18.08
N ARG A 95 -29.48 -13.55 -17.84
CA ARG A 95 -30.84 -14.10 -17.92
C ARG A 95 -31.51 -14.02 -16.55
N LYS A 96 -32.67 -13.38 -16.46
CA LYS A 96 -33.54 -13.51 -15.28
C LYS A 96 -34.05 -14.96 -15.19
N PRO A 97 -34.06 -15.58 -14.00
CA PRO A 97 -34.67 -16.91 -13.85
C PRO A 97 -36.14 -16.82 -14.27
N ARG A 98 -36.58 -17.72 -15.17
CA ARG A 98 -38.00 -17.84 -15.52
C ARG A 98 -38.76 -18.17 -14.24
N ARG A 99 -39.69 -17.31 -13.83
CA ARG A 99 -40.71 -17.65 -12.82
C ARG A 99 -41.40 -18.94 -13.28
N SER A 100 -41.08 -20.05 -12.64
CA SER A 100 -41.75 -21.32 -12.83
C SER A 100 -43.12 -21.26 -12.15
N GLY A 101 -44.17 -21.22 -12.97
CA GLY A 101 -45.53 -21.69 -12.68
C GLY A 101 -46.14 -21.30 -11.33
N GLN A 102 -46.78 -20.13 -11.28
CA GLN A 102 -47.82 -19.87 -10.29
C GLN A 102 -49.01 -20.77 -10.66
N LYS A 103 -49.13 -21.93 -9.98
CA LYS A 103 -50.27 -22.85 -10.14
C LYS A 103 -51.55 -22.12 -9.71
N SER A 104 -52.42 -21.83 -10.68
CA SER A 104 -53.83 -21.53 -10.44
C SER A 104 -54.49 -22.79 -9.86
N LYS A 105 -54.91 -22.73 -8.59
CA LYS A 105 -55.85 -23.68 -8.00
C LYS A 105 -57.25 -23.05 -8.14
N THR A 106 -58.10 -23.69 -8.93
CA THR A 106 -59.56 -23.61 -8.82
C THR A 106 -60.03 -24.94 -8.25
#